data_AF-B4NC85-F1
#
_entry.id   AF-B4NC85-F1
#
_cell.length_a   1.000
_cell.length_b   1.000
_cell.length_c   1.000
_cell.angle_alpha   90.00
_cell.angle_beta   90.00
_cell.angle_gamma   90.00
#
_symmetry.space_group_name_H-M   'P 1'
#
loop_
_entity.id
_entity.type
_entity.pdbx_description
1 polymer ?
#
loop_
_entity_poly.entity_id
_entity_poly.type
_entity_poly.pdbx_seq_one_letter_code
_entity_poly.pdbx_strand_id
1 'polypeptide(L)'
;MKAITLCLLVLVSASCMLSASVSANAVDSVVFDDEQIDMLLAELDSAEDQDYMDIESYGFILSCKKILRKALKSIRGTNCILKEVVAVLDACTKYVEAIDACGVAVPKDVAKILANVKSIITICNNIIHANSTYCDTTAEAEADSTTSNVSTSAKCFTKVFVATMKLVRKINVTLKLMAKLPSDTSSCFLDATNTVKTVFNKFLPNINLCIDSM
;
A
#
# COMPACT_ATOMS: atom_id res chain seq x y z
N MET A 1 8.31 -21.79 -4.07
CA MET A 1 7.55 -20.59 -3.62
C MET A 1 7.56 -19.40 -4.60
N LYS A 2 8.41 -19.34 -5.65
CA LYS A 2 8.45 -18.19 -6.58
C LYS A 2 7.34 -18.14 -7.65
N ALA A 3 6.76 -19.29 -8.04
CA ALA A 3 5.73 -19.35 -9.08
C ALA A 3 4.33 -18.92 -8.57
N ILE A 4 4.04 -19.16 -7.29
CA ILE A 4 2.72 -18.87 -6.68
C ILE A 4 2.50 -17.36 -6.54
N THR A 5 3.55 -16.60 -6.16
CA THR A 5 3.49 -15.14 -6.08
C THR A 5 3.25 -14.52 -7.46
N LEU A 6 3.82 -15.09 -8.52
CA LEU A 6 3.67 -14.60 -9.90
C LEU A 6 2.24 -14.81 -10.45
N CYS A 7 1.60 -15.93 -10.11
CA CYS A 7 0.20 -16.19 -10.48
C CYS A 7 -0.79 -15.27 -9.75
N LEU A 8 -0.53 -14.92 -8.47
CA LEU A 8 -1.36 -13.98 -7.72
C LEU A 8 -1.25 -12.54 -8.26
N LEU A 9 -0.06 -12.12 -8.70
CA LEU A 9 0.19 -10.80 -9.31
C LEU A 9 -0.57 -10.59 -10.64
N VAL A 10 -0.67 -11.64 -11.46
CA VAL A 10 -1.45 -11.61 -12.71
C VAL A 10 -2.95 -11.62 -12.42
N LEU A 11 -3.41 -12.34 -11.38
CA LEU A 11 -4.83 -12.38 -11.01
C LEU A 11 -5.33 -11.06 -10.43
N VAL A 12 -4.56 -10.31 -9.64
CA VAL A 12 -4.99 -8.99 -9.12
C VAL A 12 -5.15 -7.97 -10.24
N SER A 13 -4.23 -7.94 -11.21
CA SER A 13 -4.35 -7.05 -12.38
C SER A 13 -5.48 -7.48 -13.33
N ALA A 14 -5.68 -8.79 -13.53
CA ALA A 14 -6.75 -9.30 -14.35
C ALA A 14 -8.13 -9.11 -13.69
N SER A 15 -8.30 -9.35 -12.38
CA SER A 15 -9.60 -9.21 -11.69
C SER A 15 -10.07 -7.75 -11.55
N CYS A 16 -9.16 -6.79 -11.40
CA CYS A 16 -9.47 -5.36 -11.57
C CYS A 16 -9.95 -5.02 -13.00
N MET A 17 -9.54 -5.79 -14.01
CA MET A 17 -9.85 -5.56 -15.43
C MET A 17 -11.02 -6.44 -15.96
N LEU A 18 -11.30 -7.59 -15.33
CA LEU A 18 -12.12 -8.66 -15.90
C LEU A 18 -13.63 -8.44 -15.78
N SER A 19 -14.09 -7.43 -15.04
CA SER A 19 -15.50 -7.01 -15.07
C SER A 19 -15.90 -6.28 -16.38
N ALA A 20 -14.97 -6.08 -17.32
CA ALA A 20 -15.25 -5.52 -18.64
C ALA A 20 -15.63 -6.58 -19.70
N SER A 21 -15.74 -7.86 -19.35
CA SER A 21 -15.97 -8.93 -20.32
C SER A 21 -17.45 -9.27 -20.59
N VAL A 22 -18.25 -8.26 -20.95
CA VAL A 22 -19.39 -8.44 -21.87
C VAL A 22 -19.37 -7.31 -22.91
N SER A 23 -18.37 -7.33 -23.78
CA SER A 23 -18.56 -7.31 -25.24
C SER A 23 -17.19 -7.39 -25.90
N ALA A 24 -17.02 -8.39 -26.74
CA ALA A 24 -15.82 -8.57 -27.53
C ALA A 24 -15.69 -7.43 -28.56
N ASN A 25 -14.48 -6.90 -28.72
CA ASN A 25 -14.02 -5.86 -29.66
C ASN A 25 -13.85 -4.44 -29.08
N ALA A 26 -13.02 -4.30 -28.05
CA ALA A 26 -12.18 -3.11 -27.91
C ALA A 26 -11.03 -3.42 -26.95
N VAL A 27 -9.79 -3.18 -27.39
CA VAL A 27 -8.68 -2.92 -26.46
C VAL A 27 -8.94 -1.52 -25.90
N ASP A 28 -9.94 -1.41 -25.04
CA ASP A 28 -10.27 -0.15 -24.39
C ASP A 28 -9.45 -0.09 -23.09
N SER A 29 -8.38 0.68 -23.13
CA SER A 29 -7.66 1.09 -21.93
C SER A 29 -8.69 1.67 -20.96
N VAL A 30 -8.83 1.09 -19.76
CA VAL A 30 -9.74 1.63 -18.75
C VAL A 30 -9.31 3.06 -18.40
N VAL A 31 -9.98 4.04 -19.01
CA VAL A 31 -9.84 5.45 -18.67
C VAL A 31 -10.66 5.66 -17.40
N PHE A 32 -10.02 5.54 -16.25
CA PHE A 32 -10.62 6.01 -15.01
C PHE A 32 -10.71 7.53 -15.10
N ASP A 33 -11.95 8.04 -15.12
CA ASP A 33 -12.23 9.46 -15.16
C ASP A 33 -11.65 10.15 -13.92
N ASP A 34 -10.98 11.29 -14.15
CA ASP A 34 -10.14 11.90 -13.14
C ASP A 34 -10.99 12.47 -11.97
N GLU A 35 -12.25 12.82 -12.23
CA GLU A 35 -13.22 13.36 -11.26
C GLU A 35 -13.77 12.27 -10.32
N GLN A 36 -14.02 11.06 -10.83
CA GLN A 36 -14.50 9.94 -10.01
C GLN A 36 -13.43 9.49 -9.00
N ILE A 37 -12.16 9.50 -9.42
CA ILE A 37 -11.02 9.22 -8.53
C ILE A 37 -10.96 10.28 -7.42
N ASP A 38 -11.08 11.57 -7.74
CA ASP A 38 -10.91 12.63 -6.74
C ASP A 38 -12.09 12.72 -5.75
N MET A 39 -13.31 12.42 -6.19
CA MET A 39 -14.48 12.33 -5.32
C MET A 39 -14.39 11.13 -4.35
N LEU A 40 -13.96 9.97 -4.84
CA LEU A 40 -13.71 8.82 -3.98
C LEU A 40 -12.57 9.10 -2.99
N LEU A 41 -11.51 9.78 -3.42
CA LEU A 41 -10.40 10.17 -2.54
C LEU A 41 -10.81 11.12 -1.42
N ALA A 42 -11.75 12.03 -1.66
CA ALA A 42 -12.29 12.91 -0.63
C ALA A 42 -13.06 12.13 0.46
N GLU A 43 -13.76 11.06 0.08
CA GLU A 43 -14.44 10.14 1.01
C GLU A 43 -13.45 9.31 1.86
N LEU A 44 -12.23 9.15 1.38
CA LEU A 44 -11.18 8.39 2.07
C LEU A 44 -10.36 9.25 3.02
N ASP A 45 -10.17 10.52 2.69
CA ASP A 45 -9.59 11.50 3.62
C ASP A 45 -10.55 11.82 4.79
N SER A 46 -11.85 11.55 4.66
CA SER A 46 -12.82 11.68 5.75
C SER A 46 -12.97 10.42 6.63
N ALA A 47 -12.67 9.23 6.11
CA ALA A 47 -13.08 7.97 6.75
C ALA A 47 -12.14 7.40 7.83
N GLU A 48 -10.81 7.56 7.80
CA GLU A 48 -9.94 6.92 8.82
C GLU A 48 -8.55 7.58 8.95
N ASP A 49 -8.18 7.89 10.20
CA ASP A 49 -6.91 8.48 10.67
C ASP A 49 -6.67 9.98 10.36
N GLN A 50 -7.45 10.85 11.04
CA GLN A 50 -7.16 12.28 11.27
C GLN A 50 -5.98 12.47 12.26
N ASP A 51 -4.89 11.73 12.11
CA ASP A 51 -3.64 12.10 12.78
C ASP A 51 -3.11 13.36 12.09
N TYR A 52 -3.12 14.48 12.81
CA TYR A 52 -2.72 15.81 12.34
C TYR A 52 -1.41 15.73 11.52
N MET A 53 -1.53 15.74 10.19
CA MET A 53 -0.40 15.65 9.29
C MET A 53 0.30 16.98 9.26
N ASP A 54 1.54 17.04 9.75
CA ASP A 54 2.40 18.21 9.65
C ASP A 54 2.55 18.66 8.18
N ILE A 55 2.76 19.95 7.93
CA ILE A 55 2.73 20.60 6.60
C ILE A 55 3.68 19.90 5.60
N GLU A 56 4.86 19.50 6.08
CA GLU A 56 5.85 18.76 5.28
C GLU A 56 5.33 17.36 4.87
N SER A 57 4.57 16.72 5.75
CA SER A 57 3.94 15.42 5.48
C SER A 57 2.79 15.56 4.48
N TYR A 58 2.13 16.72 4.44
CA TYR A 58 1.09 17.00 3.44
C TYR A 58 1.67 17.06 2.02
N GLY A 59 2.78 17.79 1.82
CA GLY A 59 3.47 17.85 0.52
C GLY A 59 4.01 16.50 0.03
N PHE A 60 4.56 15.70 0.96
CA PHE A 60 4.97 14.33 0.69
C PHE A 60 3.81 13.46 0.23
N ILE A 61 2.69 13.45 0.96
CA ILE A 61 1.50 12.64 0.62
C ILE A 61 0.89 13.04 -0.72
N LEU A 62 0.84 14.34 -1.06
CA LEU A 62 0.37 14.77 -2.39
C LEU A 62 1.28 14.25 -3.52
N SER A 63 2.59 14.24 -3.29
CA SER A 63 3.55 13.69 -4.25
C SER A 63 3.37 12.18 -4.41
N CYS A 64 3.15 11.46 -3.30
CA CYS A 64 2.84 10.03 -3.30
C CYS A 64 1.55 9.73 -4.07
N LYS A 65 0.49 10.52 -3.85
CA LYS A 65 -0.79 10.40 -4.56
C LYS A 65 -0.58 10.47 -6.07
N LYS A 66 0.23 11.43 -6.55
CA LYS A 66 0.54 11.57 -7.99
C LYS A 66 1.30 10.36 -8.54
N ILE A 67 2.35 9.92 -7.85
CA ILE A 67 3.18 8.76 -8.24
C ILE A 67 2.32 7.50 -8.31
N LEU A 68 1.58 7.19 -7.25
CA LEU A 68 0.75 6.00 -7.17
C LEU A 68 -0.38 6.00 -8.21
N ARG A 69 -0.99 7.17 -8.47
CA ARG A 69 -2.02 7.32 -9.51
C ARG A 69 -1.44 7.00 -10.89
N LYS A 70 -0.23 7.49 -11.18
CA LYS A 70 0.45 7.20 -12.45
C LYS A 70 0.86 5.72 -12.57
N ALA A 71 1.34 5.09 -11.49
CA ALA A 71 1.68 3.68 -11.49
C ALA A 71 0.46 2.76 -11.69
N LEU A 72 -0.66 3.01 -11.01
CA LEU A 72 -1.83 2.13 -11.13
C LEU A 72 -2.57 2.27 -12.47
N LYS A 73 -2.32 3.33 -13.26
CA LYS A 73 -2.85 3.47 -14.62
C LYS A 73 -2.34 2.38 -15.58
N SER A 74 -1.31 1.62 -15.23
CA SER A 74 -0.77 0.54 -16.08
C SER A 74 -0.60 -0.78 -15.32
N ILE A 75 -0.68 -1.90 -16.05
CA ILE A 75 -0.39 -3.24 -15.51
C ILE A 75 1.07 -3.31 -15.01
N ARG A 76 2.00 -2.70 -15.74
CA ARG A 76 3.41 -2.63 -15.35
C ARG A 76 3.60 -1.88 -14.03
N GLY A 77 2.92 -0.76 -13.84
CA GLY A 77 3.04 0.03 -12.61
C GLY A 77 2.32 -0.59 -11.43
N THR A 78 1.21 -1.26 -11.66
CA THR A 78 0.56 -2.09 -10.64
C THR A 78 1.46 -3.23 -10.17
N ASN A 79 2.09 -3.96 -11.11
CA ASN A 79 3.07 -5.00 -10.77
C ASN A 79 4.25 -4.42 -9.97
N CYS A 80 4.65 -3.19 -10.29
CA CYS A 80 5.73 -2.53 -9.58
C CYS A 80 5.37 -2.17 -8.14
N ILE A 81 4.18 -1.58 -7.92
CA ILE A 81 3.67 -1.32 -6.58
C ILE A 81 3.65 -2.61 -5.78
N LEU A 82 3.12 -3.71 -6.35
CA LEU A 82 3.05 -4.99 -5.65
C LEU A 82 4.43 -5.55 -5.30
N LYS A 83 5.42 -5.42 -6.20
CA LYS A 83 6.80 -5.82 -5.92
C LYS A 83 7.40 -5.05 -4.74
N GLU A 84 7.19 -3.74 -4.69
CA GLU A 84 7.67 -2.90 -3.59
C GLU A 84 6.89 -3.17 -2.28
N VAL A 85 5.58 -3.45 -2.37
CA VAL A 85 4.77 -3.88 -1.22
C VAL A 85 5.28 -5.19 -0.63
N VAL A 86 5.65 -6.16 -1.47
CA VAL A 86 6.25 -7.43 -1.02
C VAL A 86 7.61 -7.20 -0.37
N ALA A 87 8.44 -6.30 -0.91
CA ALA A 87 9.72 -5.95 -0.30
C ALA A 87 9.53 -5.29 1.08
N VAL A 88 8.53 -4.41 1.22
CA VAL A 88 8.15 -3.82 2.51
C VAL A 88 7.66 -4.89 3.49
N LEU A 89 6.81 -5.82 3.05
CA LEU A 89 6.31 -6.92 3.88
C LEU A 89 7.45 -7.79 4.42
N ASP A 90 8.38 -8.20 3.54
CA ASP A 90 9.54 -9.02 3.90
C ASP A 90 10.43 -8.29 4.92
N ALA A 91 10.73 -7.00 4.69
CA ALA A 91 11.52 -6.19 5.61
C ALA A 91 10.85 -6.00 6.97
N CYS A 92 9.54 -5.80 7.00
CA CYS A 92 8.78 -5.67 8.23
C CYS A 92 8.73 -6.98 9.02
N THR A 93 8.57 -8.11 8.33
CA THR A 93 8.55 -9.44 8.96
C THR A 93 9.92 -9.75 9.59
N LYS A 94 11.01 -9.52 8.84
CA LYS A 94 12.38 -9.65 9.34
C LYS A 94 12.68 -8.70 10.50
N TYR A 95 12.11 -7.50 10.49
CA TYR A 95 12.23 -6.58 11.63
C TYR A 95 11.59 -7.18 12.88
N VAL A 96 10.35 -7.67 12.79
CA VAL A 96 9.68 -8.32 13.94
C VAL A 96 10.52 -9.48 14.49
N GLU A 97 10.99 -10.36 13.60
CA GLU A 97 11.85 -11.49 13.98
C GLU A 97 13.17 -11.03 14.63
N ALA A 98 13.82 -9.98 14.10
CA ALA A 98 15.06 -9.45 14.64
C ALA A 98 14.88 -8.82 16.02
N ILE A 99 13.76 -8.12 16.26
CA ILE A 99 13.43 -7.56 17.58
C ILE A 99 13.21 -8.68 18.60
N ASP A 100 12.48 -9.74 18.22
CA ASP A 100 12.25 -10.90 19.08
C ASP A 100 13.56 -11.65 19.37
N ALA A 101 14.45 -11.76 18.37
CA ALA A 101 15.77 -12.39 18.51
C ALA A 101 16.73 -11.64 19.44
N CYS A 102 16.49 -10.35 19.74
CA CYS A 102 17.31 -9.61 20.71
C CYS A 102 17.20 -10.20 22.14
N GLY A 103 16.15 -10.96 22.45
CA GLY A 103 16.03 -11.74 23.69
C GLY A 103 15.97 -10.92 25.00
N VAL A 104 15.80 -9.60 24.89
CA VAL A 104 15.74 -8.66 26.01
C VAL A 104 14.42 -7.89 25.99
N ALA A 105 14.08 -7.25 27.11
CA ALA A 105 12.87 -6.44 27.20
C ALA A 105 12.89 -5.31 26.15
N VAL A 106 11.84 -5.24 25.34
CA VAL A 106 11.70 -4.24 24.27
C VAL A 106 11.43 -2.86 24.89
N PRO A 107 12.27 -1.84 24.65
CA PRO A 107 12.03 -0.48 25.13
C PRO A 107 10.72 0.09 24.60
N LYS A 108 10.08 1.00 25.34
CA LYS A 108 8.79 1.59 24.98
C LYS A 108 8.78 2.23 23.58
N ASP A 109 9.86 2.87 23.18
CA ASP A 109 9.93 3.53 21.86
C ASP A 109 10.09 2.52 20.72
N VAL A 110 10.85 1.44 20.93
CA VAL A 110 10.94 0.32 19.99
C VAL A 110 9.59 -0.41 19.90
N ALA A 111 8.87 -0.56 21.00
CA ALA A 111 7.53 -1.18 21.02
C ALA A 111 6.51 -0.38 20.19
N LYS A 112 6.57 0.96 20.20
CA LYS A 112 5.72 1.82 19.34
C LYS A 112 6.04 1.63 17.86
N ILE A 113 7.32 1.51 17.51
CA ILE A 113 7.76 1.21 16.14
C ILE A 113 7.25 -0.17 15.73
N LEU A 114 7.44 -1.18 16.58
CA LEU A 114 6.98 -2.55 16.34
C LEU A 114 5.46 -2.62 16.11
N ALA A 115 4.67 -1.87 16.88
CA ALA A 115 3.22 -1.80 16.67
C ALA A 115 2.86 -1.23 15.28
N ASN A 116 3.52 -0.16 14.85
CA ASN A 116 3.30 0.40 13.51
C ASN A 116 3.78 -0.55 12.41
N VAL A 117 4.91 -1.23 12.59
CA VAL A 117 5.42 -2.24 11.65
C VAL A 117 4.44 -3.42 11.51
N LYS A 118 3.83 -3.88 12.60
CA LYS A 118 2.77 -4.92 12.53
C LYS A 118 1.54 -4.44 11.76
N SER A 119 1.12 -3.19 11.93
CA SER A 119 0.05 -2.62 11.11
C SER A 119 0.42 -2.52 9.63
N ILE A 120 1.68 -2.18 9.32
CA ILE A 120 2.21 -2.19 7.95
C ILE A 120 2.13 -3.59 7.34
N ILE A 121 2.51 -4.64 8.09
CA ILE A 121 2.38 -6.04 7.65
C ILE A 121 0.94 -6.37 7.26
N THR A 122 -0.04 -6.00 8.10
CA THR A 122 -1.46 -6.20 7.80
C THR A 122 -1.88 -5.48 6.52
N ILE A 123 -1.49 -4.22 6.36
CA ILE A 123 -1.81 -3.44 5.15
C ILE A 123 -1.19 -4.09 3.91
N CYS A 124 0.09 -4.50 3.97
CA CYS A 124 0.75 -5.17 2.85
C CYS A 124 0.05 -6.48 2.47
N ASN A 125 -0.32 -7.30 3.46
CA ASN A 125 -1.08 -8.53 3.23
C ASN A 125 -2.42 -8.26 2.56
N ASN A 126 -3.14 -7.21 2.98
CA ASN A 126 -4.40 -6.83 2.36
C ASN A 126 -4.22 -6.36 0.91
N ILE A 127 -3.15 -5.62 0.60
CA ILE A 127 -2.82 -5.19 -0.77
C ILE A 127 -2.46 -6.39 -1.65
N ILE A 128 -1.64 -7.33 -1.14
CA ILE A 128 -1.23 -8.53 -1.89
C ILE A 128 -2.45 -9.42 -2.20
N HIS A 129 -3.38 -9.52 -1.25
CA HIS A 129 -4.64 -10.27 -1.40
C HIS A 129 -5.80 -9.37 -1.83
N ALA A 130 -5.52 -8.25 -2.50
CA ALA A 130 -6.51 -7.25 -2.86
C ALA A 130 -7.72 -7.83 -3.59
N ASN A 131 -7.54 -8.88 -4.41
CA ASN A 131 -8.66 -9.50 -5.10
C ASN A 131 -9.73 -10.02 -4.12
N SER A 132 -9.33 -10.81 -3.12
CA SER A 132 -10.24 -11.34 -2.09
C SER A 132 -10.59 -10.33 -0.99
N THR A 133 -9.76 -9.31 -0.79
CA THR A 133 -9.94 -8.34 0.31
C THR A 133 -10.72 -7.09 -0.10
N TYR A 134 -10.59 -6.68 -1.37
CA TYR A 134 -11.10 -5.41 -1.87
C TYR A 134 -11.97 -5.54 -3.13
N CYS A 135 -11.78 -6.60 -3.92
CA CYS A 135 -12.39 -6.73 -5.23
C CYS A 135 -13.39 -7.89 -5.32
N ASP A 136 -13.68 -8.55 -4.19
CA ASP A 136 -14.59 -9.67 -4.19
C ASP A 136 -16.03 -9.17 -4.37
N THR A 137 -16.65 -9.65 -5.45
CA THR A 137 -17.93 -9.14 -5.97
C THR A 137 -19.13 -9.91 -5.44
N THR A 138 -18.89 -11.03 -4.74
CA THR A 138 -19.96 -11.92 -4.27
C THR A 138 -20.71 -11.38 -3.06
N ALA A 139 -20.17 -10.43 -2.29
CA ALA A 139 -20.83 -9.85 -1.12
C ALA A 139 -21.58 -8.53 -1.41
N GLU A 140 -21.16 -7.77 -2.42
CA GLU A 140 -21.70 -6.43 -2.71
C GLU A 140 -22.74 -6.42 -3.85
N ALA A 141 -22.90 -7.53 -4.59
CA ALA A 141 -23.90 -7.63 -5.65
C ALA A 141 -25.37 -7.65 -5.16
N GLU A 142 -25.62 -7.86 -3.86
CA GLU A 142 -26.98 -7.91 -3.31
C GLU A 142 -27.41 -6.66 -2.54
N ALA A 143 -26.52 -5.69 -2.28
CA ALA A 143 -26.77 -4.67 -1.25
C ALA A 143 -27.04 -3.24 -1.72
N ASP A 144 -26.73 -2.84 -2.96
CA ASP A 144 -26.92 -1.43 -3.34
C ASP A 144 -27.31 -1.23 -4.80
N SER A 145 -28.62 -1.29 -5.06
CA SER A 145 -29.25 -0.89 -6.32
C SER A 145 -29.51 0.63 -6.42
N THR A 146 -28.93 1.45 -5.54
CA THR A 146 -29.35 2.86 -5.34
C THR A 146 -28.23 3.90 -5.38
N THR A 147 -26.96 3.51 -5.32
CA THR A 147 -25.84 4.47 -5.35
C THR A 147 -24.96 4.27 -6.58
N SER A 148 -25.01 5.24 -7.50
CA SER A 148 -24.12 5.53 -8.65
C SER A 148 -23.40 4.36 -9.35
N ASN A 149 -23.58 4.29 -10.68
CA ASN A 149 -23.03 3.31 -11.64
C ASN A 149 -21.49 3.29 -11.76
N VAL A 150 -20.74 3.37 -10.65
CA VAL A 150 -19.30 3.17 -10.63
C VAL A 150 -19.04 1.67 -10.77
N SER A 151 -18.46 1.27 -11.89
CA SER A 151 -18.16 -0.12 -12.21
C SER A 151 -17.34 -0.78 -11.09
N THR A 152 -17.59 -2.07 -10.85
CA THR A 152 -16.95 -2.85 -9.77
C THR A 152 -15.41 -2.81 -9.83
N SER A 153 -14.85 -2.64 -11.03
CA SER A 153 -13.41 -2.43 -11.26
C SER A 153 -12.88 -1.11 -10.70
N ALA A 154 -13.63 -0.01 -10.80
CA ALA A 154 -13.25 1.29 -10.25
C ALA A 154 -13.29 1.30 -8.71
N LYS A 155 -14.26 0.62 -8.10
CA LYS A 155 -14.32 0.43 -6.65
C LYS A 155 -13.11 -0.37 -6.13
N CYS A 156 -12.79 -1.47 -6.81
CA CYS A 156 -11.61 -2.30 -6.52
C CYS A 156 -10.29 -1.51 -6.67
N PHE A 157 -10.10 -0.80 -7.78
CA PHE A 157 -8.94 0.08 -8.02
C PHE A 157 -8.76 1.10 -6.89
N THR A 158 -9.86 1.74 -6.50
CA THR A 158 -9.87 2.75 -5.45
C THR A 158 -9.45 2.16 -4.11
N LYS A 159 -10.02 1.01 -3.72
CA LYS A 159 -9.65 0.31 -2.48
C LYS A 159 -8.16 -0.08 -2.46
N VAL A 160 -7.58 -0.50 -3.59
CA VAL A 160 -6.14 -0.79 -3.71
C VAL A 160 -5.29 0.48 -3.61
N PHE A 161 -5.68 1.56 -4.29
CA PHE A 161 -5.00 2.84 -4.21
C PHE A 161 -4.98 3.37 -2.77
N VAL A 162 -6.12 3.29 -2.08
CA VAL A 162 -6.28 3.65 -0.66
C VAL A 162 -5.36 2.87 0.23
N ALA A 163 -5.40 1.54 0.11
CA ALA A 163 -4.57 0.68 0.92
C ALA A 163 -3.09 1.02 0.73
N THR A 164 -2.68 1.33 -0.50
CA THR A 164 -1.32 1.76 -0.82
C THR A 164 -1.00 3.15 -0.23
N MET A 165 -1.95 4.09 -0.22
CA MET A 165 -1.79 5.38 0.47
C MET A 165 -1.70 5.23 2.00
N LYS A 166 -2.52 4.36 2.59
CA LYS A 166 -2.45 4.01 4.02
C LYS A 166 -1.07 3.41 4.36
N LEU A 167 -0.54 2.55 3.49
CA LEU A 167 0.82 2.02 3.61
C LEU A 167 1.87 3.13 3.64
N VAL A 168 1.84 4.05 2.68
CA VAL A 168 2.76 5.20 2.61
C VAL A 168 2.68 6.07 3.88
N ARG A 169 1.47 6.36 4.36
CA ARG A 169 1.26 7.14 5.60
C ARG A 169 1.89 6.43 6.81
N LYS A 170 1.63 5.13 6.99
CA LYS A 170 2.22 4.36 8.11
C LYS A 170 3.73 4.23 7.97
N ILE A 171 4.28 4.09 6.77
CA ILE A 171 5.73 4.13 6.53
C ILE A 171 6.30 5.47 7.03
N ASN A 172 5.70 6.61 6.65
CA ASN A 172 6.16 7.93 7.06
C ASN A 172 6.10 8.12 8.59
N VAL A 173 4.98 7.74 9.22
CA VAL A 173 4.85 7.78 10.69
C VAL A 173 5.93 6.93 11.35
N THR A 174 6.18 5.74 10.81
CA THR A 174 7.20 4.84 11.36
C THR A 174 8.61 5.41 11.21
N LEU A 175 8.95 6.00 10.05
CA LEU A 175 10.22 6.71 9.84
C LEU A 175 10.43 7.84 10.86
N LYS A 176 9.38 8.60 11.18
CA LYS A 176 9.44 9.65 12.21
C LYS A 176 9.68 9.08 13.61
N LEU A 177 9.06 7.93 13.94
CA LEU A 177 9.32 7.25 15.21
C LEU A 177 10.76 6.73 15.29
N MET A 178 11.27 6.14 14.21
CA MET A 178 12.66 5.68 14.12
C MET A 178 13.67 6.82 14.27
N ALA A 179 13.37 8.01 13.76
CA ALA A 179 14.21 9.19 13.91
C ALA A 179 14.26 9.72 15.36
N LYS A 180 13.27 9.36 16.19
CA LYS A 180 13.18 9.75 17.60
C LYS A 180 13.75 8.70 18.56
N LEU A 181 14.35 7.62 18.05
CA LEU A 181 14.95 6.61 18.90
C LEU A 181 16.08 7.21 19.76
N PRO A 182 16.09 6.94 21.08
CA PRO A 182 17.16 7.38 21.96
C PRO A 182 18.53 6.84 21.51
N SER A 183 19.59 7.63 21.68
CA SER A 183 20.96 7.26 21.28
C SER A 183 21.55 6.10 22.09
N ASP A 184 21.01 5.84 23.28
CA ASP A 184 21.36 4.75 24.18
C ASP A 184 20.58 3.44 23.88
N THR A 185 19.75 3.43 22.82
CA THR A 185 19.10 2.20 22.35
C THR A 185 20.15 1.15 22.00
N SER A 186 19.94 -0.10 22.45
CA SER A 186 20.89 -1.18 22.17
C SER A 186 21.14 -1.36 20.67
N SER A 187 22.37 -1.76 20.31
CA SER A 187 22.76 -1.98 18.91
C SER A 187 21.84 -2.99 18.21
N CYS A 188 21.37 -4.03 18.91
CA CYS A 188 20.45 -5.02 18.35
C CYS A 188 19.18 -4.38 17.77
N PHE A 189 18.52 -3.49 18.54
CA PHE A 189 17.32 -2.79 18.08
C PHE A 189 17.64 -1.74 17.02
N LEU A 190 18.79 -1.05 17.11
CA LEU A 190 19.21 -0.06 16.14
C LEU A 190 19.50 -0.69 14.77
N ASP A 191 20.22 -1.81 14.72
CA ASP A 191 20.58 -2.50 13.48
C ASP A 191 19.34 -3.05 12.76
N ALA A 192 18.43 -3.67 13.52
CA ALA A 192 17.13 -4.09 13.01
C ALA A 192 16.34 -2.89 12.43
N THR A 193 16.30 -1.79 13.18
CA THR A 193 15.59 -0.57 12.77
C THR A 193 16.18 0.06 11.51
N ASN A 194 17.51 0.14 11.40
CA ASN A 194 18.20 0.71 10.25
C ASN A 194 17.97 -0.10 8.97
N THR A 195 17.87 -1.42 9.10
CA THR A 195 17.57 -2.32 7.97
C THR A 195 16.19 -2.03 7.39
N VAL A 196 15.13 -2.01 8.21
CA VAL A 196 13.78 -1.73 7.73
C VAL A 196 13.61 -0.27 7.27
N LYS A 197 14.27 0.69 7.94
CA LYS A 197 14.31 2.11 7.56
C LYS A 197 14.84 2.30 6.12
N THR A 198 15.85 1.52 5.74
CA THR A 198 16.43 1.57 4.40
C THR A 198 15.42 1.17 3.32
N VAL A 199 14.59 0.16 3.60
CA VAL A 199 13.54 -0.29 2.67
C VAL A 199 12.43 0.75 2.58
N PHE A 200 12.00 1.31 3.72
CA PHE A 200 10.98 2.35 3.78
C PHE A 200 11.36 3.60 2.96
N ASN A 201 12.60 4.06 3.08
CA ASN A 201 13.09 5.21 2.31
C ASN A 201 13.16 4.94 0.79
N LYS A 202 13.26 3.66 0.38
CA LYS A 202 13.33 3.26 -1.03
C LYS A 202 11.97 3.00 -1.67
N PHE A 203 10.90 2.83 -0.88
CA PHE A 203 9.58 2.46 -1.39
C PHE A 203 9.08 3.38 -2.52
N LEU A 204 8.99 4.69 -2.28
CA LEU A 204 8.52 5.64 -3.29
C LEU A 204 9.53 5.89 -4.42
N PRO A 205 10.83 6.08 -4.15
CA PRO A 205 11.82 6.19 -5.22
C PRO A 205 11.79 5.01 -6.19
N ASN A 206 11.66 3.78 -5.69
CA ASN A 206 11.60 2.59 -6.53
C ASN A 206 10.33 2.58 -7.38
N ILE A 207 9.17 2.94 -6.82
CA ILE A 207 7.93 3.08 -7.60
C ILE A 207 8.09 4.16 -8.67
N ASN A 208 8.67 5.31 -8.35
CA ASN A 208 8.87 6.39 -9.31
C ASN A 208 9.81 5.99 -10.46
N LEU A 209 10.95 5.39 -10.14
CA LEU A 209 11.88 4.85 -11.15
C LEU A 209 11.21 3.83 -12.07
N CYS A 210 10.33 3.02 -11.50
CA CYS A 210 9.57 2.06 -12.27
C CYS A 210 8.65 2.74 -13.27
N ILE A 211 7.94 3.77 -12.85
CA ILE A 211 7.07 4.56 -13.72
C ILE A 211 7.87 5.27 -14.82
N ASP A 212 9.06 5.79 -14.49
CA ASP A 212 9.90 6.52 -15.45
C ASP A 212 10.58 5.60 -16.48
N SER A 213 10.59 4.28 -16.22
CA SER A 213 11.10 3.25 -17.14
C SER A 213 10.01 2.54 -17.94
N MET A 214 8.75 3.00 -17.86
CA MET A 214 7.63 2.54 -18.69
C MET A 214 7.51 3.34 -19.98
#